data_AF-A0A0F3IWS4-F1
#
_entry.id   AF-A0A0F3IWS4-F1
#
_cell.length_a   1.000
_cell.length_b   1.000
_cell.length_c   1.000
_cell.angle_alpha   90.00
_cell.angle_beta   90.00
_cell.angle_gamma   90.00
#
_symmetry.space_group_name_H-M   'P 1'
#
loop_
_entity.id
_entity.type
_entity.pdbx_description
1 polymer ?
#
loop_
_entity_poly.entity_id
_entity_poly.type
_entity_poly.pdbx_seq_one_letter_code
_entity_poly.pdbx_strand_id
1 'polypeptide(L)'
;MENFKALLIDNSRIVAKGVERLAGNRKVMTRAVFSPCNLCKDDPSKPPLWQLKGRQVVHDEVKKDIHYKDATLEIAGVPVFYAPYFSHPDPSVRNRSGFLVPTVGYSENLGAVFGTPYYGVINDSSDVTVEPRIYSKEAILGAAEYRQRFEHGKIRVAGSLLNDSVFDRQQVPPDLEWRGNIASEGRFDLGEHWRAGWDVARATDRTYIRRFKVGTNFTSNGRYQVSNALTSAGFAEGFYGRSYFGMNAYSFQTLREEDTRDSIARIHPAAVASLVSDADSLGGRWKLDADVLSLSRRLGTDSTRLSTVSGYHLPMITDGGHVLAFSATVQADVYSVNNLPQANGPNFSGETTRFHPQLAASWAYPLVNRVKDATLLIEPKVGVVAGPTSGNKSRIPNEDGKVVELDDVNLFLPRRFPGRDRIDSGSRVDYGLRAQIKGDGGASASAMIGQSYRLSEGTNPYPAGSGLNERQSDIVGAVTVSPGSWIDFNYRFRLDKDDGAPQREELGATIYRGRNSLSLAYINYDRRLPEIGVDSPKQMALSGQLKISEFYSTYGVLSYDVKTDKISSAGLGLLYEDECFAIL
;
A
#
# COMPACT_ATOMS: atom_id res chain seq x y z
N MET A 1 34.23 44.00 9.21
CA MET A 1 33.04 44.80 8.85
C MET A 1 32.14 44.90 10.07
N GLU A 2 31.58 46.07 10.35
CA GLU A 2 30.57 46.25 11.39
C GLU A 2 29.15 46.07 10.81
N ASN A 3 28.20 45.61 11.63
CA ASN A 3 26.79 45.38 11.27
C ASN A 3 26.59 44.44 10.07
N PHE A 4 27.10 43.22 10.17
CA PHE A 4 27.00 42.19 9.14
C PHE A 4 25.59 41.61 9.05
N LYS A 5 25.12 41.36 7.82
CA LYS A 5 23.86 40.68 7.51
C LYS A 5 24.07 39.75 6.32
N ALA A 6 23.52 38.54 6.36
CA ALA A 6 23.52 37.60 5.24
C ALA A 6 22.23 36.77 5.19
N LEU A 7 21.83 36.42 3.96
CA LEU A 7 20.76 35.47 3.64
C LEU A 7 21.42 34.21 3.07
N LEU A 8 21.07 33.04 3.59
CA LEU A 8 21.62 31.75 3.19
C LEU A 8 20.73 31.08 2.14
N ILE A 9 21.19 29.96 1.57
CA ILE A 9 20.56 29.30 0.40
C ILE A 9 19.15 28.74 0.68
N ASP A 10 18.82 28.47 1.94
CA ASP A 10 17.51 28.00 2.42
C ASP A 10 16.60 29.16 2.89
N ASN A 11 16.95 30.41 2.58
CA ASN A 11 16.33 31.64 3.09
C ASN A 11 16.53 31.90 4.60
N SER A 12 17.38 31.14 5.30
CA SER A 12 17.76 31.48 6.66
C SER A 12 18.63 32.73 6.72
N ARG A 13 18.60 33.43 7.86
CA ARG A 13 19.20 34.75 8.04
C ARG A 13 20.23 34.70 9.16
N ILE A 14 21.34 35.39 8.96
CA ILE A 14 22.34 35.61 10.01
C ILE A 14 22.72 37.09 10.07
N VAL A 15 22.74 37.65 11.27
CA VAL A 15 23.14 39.03 11.54
C VAL A 15 24.15 39.08 12.66
N ALA A 16 25.12 40.00 12.62
CA ALA A 16 26.16 40.12 13.64
C ALA A 16 26.65 41.56 13.83
N LYS A 17 27.09 41.90 15.05
CA LYS A 17 27.65 43.24 15.34
C LYS A 17 28.95 43.49 14.59
N GLY A 18 29.79 42.47 14.46
CA GLY A 18 31.01 42.53 13.67
C GLY A 18 31.33 41.18 13.06
N VAL A 19 31.89 41.19 11.86
CA VAL A 19 32.43 40.00 11.20
C VAL A 19 33.89 40.23 10.79
N GLU A 20 34.70 39.23 11.05
CA GLU A 20 36.07 39.09 10.59
C GLU A 20 36.16 37.85 9.71
N ARG A 21 36.74 38.00 8.51
CA ARG A 21 37.02 36.87 7.62
C ARG A 21 38.46 36.47 7.83
N LEU A 22 38.68 35.28 8.36
CA LEU A 22 40.02 34.71 8.55
C LEU A 22 40.43 33.94 7.28
N ALA A 23 41.73 33.64 7.17
CA ALA A 23 42.26 32.78 6.11
C ALA A 23 41.51 31.43 6.07
N GLY A 24 41.20 30.93 4.87
CA GLY A 24 40.49 29.66 4.68
C GLY A 24 38.96 29.72 4.73
N ASN A 25 38.35 30.84 4.30
CA ASN A 25 36.88 31.01 4.20
C ASN A 25 36.11 30.83 5.53
N ARG A 26 36.76 31.11 6.67
CA ARG A 26 36.09 31.19 7.97
C ARG A 26 35.61 32.60 8.26
N LYS A 27 34.34 32.73 8.63
CA LYS A 27 33.75 33.99 9.09
C LYS A 27 33.52 33.91 10.60
N VAL A 28 34.25 34.73 11.36
CA VAL A 28 34.06 34.88 12.81
C VAL A 28 33.18 36.10 13.05
N MET A 29 31.99 35.84 13.58
CA MET A 29 30.96 36.82 13.87
C MET A 29 30.87 37.03 15.38
N THR A 30 30.83 38.29 15.83
CA THR A 30 30.66 38.66 17.24
C THR A 30 29.23 39.11 17.50
N ARG A 31 28.63 38.62 18.59
CA ARG A 31 27.22 38.83 18.96
C ARG A 31 26.29 38.60 17.76
N ALA A 32 26.29 37.36 17.26
CA ALA A 32 25.52 36.99 16.08
C ALA A 32 24.18 36.36 16.46
N VAL A 33 23.22 36.47 15.54
CA VAL A 33 21.88 35.90 15.64
C VAL A 33 21.57 35.18 14.34
N PHE A 34 21.15 33.92 14.43
CA PHE A 34 20.72 33.08 13.32
C PHE A 34 19.23 32.73 13.47
N SER A 35 18.48 32.75 12.38
CA SER A 35 17.10 32.25 12.34
C SER A 35 16.72 31.78 10.94
N PRO A 36 16.11 30.60 10.79
CA PRO A 36 15.49 30.18 9.54
C PRO A 36 14.07 30.77 9.33
N CYS A 37 13.48 31.36 10.37
CA CYS A 37 12.16 31.97 10.27
C CYS A 37 12.23 33.32 9.54
N ASN A 38 11.12 33.71 8.93
CA ASN A 38 10.92 35.05 8.43
C ASN A 38 10.76 36.05 9.59
N LEU A 39 11.02 37.32 9.30
CA LEU A 39 10.72 38.40 10.24
C LEU A 39 9.20 38.53 10.39
N CYS A 40 8.75 38.96 11.57
CA CYS A 40 7.33 39.21 11.82
C CYS A 40 6.77 40.21 10.81
N LYS A 41 5.67 39.86 10.14
CA LYS A 41 5.05 40.71 9.09
C LYS A 41 4.62 42.07 9.64
N ASP A 42 4.03 42.10 10.84
CA ASP A 42 3.44 43.32 11.43
C ASP A 42 4.48 44.25 12.05
N ASP A 43 5.58 43.69 12.56
CA ASP A 43 6.66 44.46 13.17
C ASP A 43 7.99 43.72 12.96
N PRO A 44 8.72 44.04 11.87
CA PRO A 44 10.01 43.42 11.56
C PRO A 44 11.11 43.70 12.61
N SER A 45 10.87 44.59 13.59
CA SER A 45 11.80 44.84 14.69
C SER A 45 11.70 43.81 15.82
N LYS A 46 10.60 43.04 15.86
CA LYS A 46 10.43 41.96 16.84
C LYS A 46 11.30 40.75 16.49
N PRO A 47 11.76 40.00 17.53
CA PRO A 47 12.41 38.71 17.32
C PRO A 47 11.55 37.77 16.45
N PRO A 48 12.15 37.02 15.50
CA PRO A 48 11.48 35.91 14.83
C PRO A 48 10.97 34.87 15.82
N LEU A 49 10.10 33.96 15.36
CA LEU A 49 9.46 32.95 16.20
C LEU A 49 10.49 32.12 16.99
N TRP A 50 11.61 31.76 16.36
CA TRP A 50 12.78 31.29 17.10
C TRP A 50 14.08 31.79 16.47
N GLN A 51 15.11 31.95 17.31
CA GLN A 51 16.44 32.38 16.88
C GLN A 51 17.53 31.85 17.82
N LEU A 52 18.72 31.63 17.28
CA LEU A 52 19.92 31.27 18.02
C LEU A 52 20.85 32.48 18.12
N LYS A 53 21.05 32.97 19.35
CA LYS A 53 22.04 34.01 19.65
C LYS A 53 23.35 33.37 20.10
N GLY A 54 24.48 33.90 19.65
CA GLY A 54 25.80 33.47 20.13
C GLY A 54 26.72 34.65 20.35
N ARG A 55 27.50 34.65 21.44
CA ARG A 55 28.50 35.70 21.70
C ARG A 55 29.59 35.70 20.63
N GLN A 56 29.99 34.52 20.18
CA GLN A 56 30.88 34.32 19.03
C GLN A 56 30.30 33.20 18.16
N VAL A 57 30.08 33.48 16.88
CA VAL A 57 29.60 32.49 15.89
C VAL A 57 30.62 32.35 14.79
N VAL A 58 31.04 31.13 14.49
CA VAL A 58 32.03 30.84 13.43
C VAL A 58 31.32 30.05 12.34
N HIS A 59 31.19 30.64 11.16
CA HIS A 59 30.77 29.91 9.97
C HIS A 59 32.04 29.42 9.25
N ASP A 60 32.25 28.10 9.24
CA ASP A 60 33.30 27.40 8.52
C ASP A 60 32.74 26.88 7.19
N GLU A 61 32.95 27.63 6.10
CA GLU A 61 32.44 27.26 4.76
C GLU A 61 33.11 26.00 4.20
N VAL A 62 34.30 25.62 4.69
CA VAL A 62 35.01 24.41 4.27
C VAL A 62 34.42 23.19 4.95
N LYS A 63 34.19 23.25 6.26
CA LYS A 63 33.54 22.17 7.03
C LYS A 63 32.01 22.16 6.87
N LYS A 64 31.44 23.23 6.34
CA LYS A 64 30.00 23.48 6.23
C LYS A 64 29.28 23.41 7.59
N ASP A 65 29.86 24.07 8.58
CA ASP A 65 29.32 24.15 9.94
C ASP A 65 29.20 25.60 10.41
N ILE A 66 28.18 25.83 11.25
CA ILE A 66 28.02 27.07 12.01
C ILE A 66 28.17 26.72 13.50
N HIS A 67 29.24 27.21 14.12
CA HIS A 67 29.55 26.98 15.53
C HIS A 67 29.22 28.21 16.36
N TYR A 68 28.67 28.01 17.55
CA TYR A 68 28.24 29.06 18.48
C TYR A 68 28.95 28.85 19.82
N LYS A 69 29.53 29.93 20.37
CA LYS A 69 29.94 29.99 21.78
C LYS A 69 28.95 30.84 22.56
N ASP A 70 28.58 30.35 23.74
CA ASP A 70 27.56 30.93 24.61
C ASP A 70 26.25 31.09 23.83
N ALA A 71 25.77 29.98 23.29
CA ALA A 71 24.57 29.91 22.47
C ALA A 71 23.31 30.01 23.35
N THR A 72 22.35 30.84 22.95
CA THR A 72 21.04 30.95 23.59
C THR A 72 19.97 30.82 22.51
N LEU A 73 19.16 29.76 22.61
CA LEU A 73 17.95 29.61 21.83
C LEU A 73 16.86 30.46 22.46
N GLU A 74 16.30 31.38 21.68
CA GLU A 74 15.13 32.15 22.06
C GLU A 74 13.93 31.71 21.23
N ILE A 75 12.78 31.56 21.88
CA ILE A 75 11.49 31.37 21.23
C ILE A 75 10.62 32.57 21.59
N ALA A 76 10.09 33.27 20.59
CA ALA A 76 9.33 34.51 20.75
C ALA A 76 10.05 35.56 21.63
N GLY A 77 11.39 35.62 21.54
CA GLY A 77 12.23 36.51 22.35
C GLY A 77 12.50 36.06 23.79
N VAL A 78 11.94 34.93 24.23
CA VAL A 78 12.19 34.34 25.56
C VAL A 78 13.32 33.32 25.45
N PRO A 79 14.41 33.44 26.24
CA PRO A 79 15.49 32.44 26.23
C PRO A 79 14.98 31.13 26.85
N VAL A 80 14.98 30.06 26.06
CA VAL A 80 14.46 28.74 26.47
C VAL A 80 15.56 27.70 26.69
N PHE A 81 16.72 27.88 26.06
CA PHE A 81 17.83 26.94 26.18
C PHE A 81 19.18 27.65 26.02
N TYR A 82 20.13 27.30 26.89
CA TYR A 82 21.50 27.80 26.86
C TYR A 82 22.48 26.64 26.67
N ALA A 83 23.45 26.81 25.78
CA ALA A 83 24.56 25.89 25.60
C ALA A 83 25.90 26.66 25.51
N PRO A 84 26.92 26.30 26.32
CA PRO A 84 28.26 26.91 26.22
C PRO A 84 28.87 26.78 24.82
N TYR A 85 28.56 25.66 24.14
CA TYR A 85 28.95 25.41 22.76
C TYR A 85 27.81 24.69 22.03
N PHE A 86 27.42 25.21 20.86
CA PHE A 86 26.41 24.61 19.99
C PHE A 86 26.88 24.65 18.53
N SER A 87 26.46 23.70 17.72
CA SER A 87 26.73 23.75 16.28
C SER A 87 25.63 23.08 15.48
N HIS A 88 25.37 23.61 14.29
CA HIS A 88 24.50 22.98 13.32
C HIS A 88 25.13 23.03 11.91
N PRO A 89 24.69 22.16 10.98
CA PRO A 89 25.16 22.18 9.61
C PRO A 89 24.81 23.50 8.92
N ASP A 90 25.67 23.95 8.01
CA ASP A 90 25.31 25.00 7.06
C ASP A 90 24.13 24.52 6.19
N PRO A 91 23.19 25.41 5.82
CA PRO A 91 22.03 25.04 5.00
C PRO A 91 22.31 24.37 3.66
N SER A 92 23.54 24.44 3.13
CA SER A 92 23.94 23.70 1.92
C SER A 92 24.18 22.19 2.16
N VAL A 93 24.21 21.74 3.43
CA VAL A 93 24.42 20.34 3.80
C VAL A 93 23.10 19.60 3.72
N ARG A 94 23.00 18.64 2.80
CA ARG A 94 21.80 17.79 2.67
C ARG A 94 21.68 16.77 3.81
N ASN A 95 22.80 16.16 4.21
CA ASN A 95 22.82 15.05 5.16
C ASN A 95 23.96 15.29 6.18
N ARG A 96 23.66 15.25 7.48
CA ARG A 96 24.67 15.29 8.55
C ARG A 96 24.26 14.38 9.70
N SER A 97 25.22 13.66 10.28
CA SER A 97 25.00 12.93 11.52
C SER A 97 24.58 13.84 12.67
N GLY A 98 23.57 13.46 13.44
CA GLY A 98 23.04 14.23 14.56
C GLY A 98 21.76 13.65 15.14
N PHE A 99 21.32 14.23 16.26
CA PHE A 99 20.03 13.90 16.85
C PHE A 99 18.89 14.47 16.00
N LEU A 100 17.87 13.66 15.76
CA LEU A 100 16.61 14.08 15.15
C LEU A 100 15.63 14.54 16.24
N VAL A 101 14.50 15.10 15.80
CA VAL A 101 13.43 15.53 16.70
C VAL A 101 12.97 14.33 17.53
N PRO A 102 12.93 14.44 18.88
CA PRO A 102 12.50 13.35 19.73
C PRO A 102 10.99 13.09 19.57
N THR A 103 10.59 11.83 19.74
CA THR A 103 9.19 11.45 19.85
C THR A 103 8.77 11.48 21.31
N VAL A 104 7.69 12.21 21.60
CA VAL A 104 7.06 12.25 22.93
C VAL A 104 5.60 11.85 22.77
N GLY A 105 5.09 11.00 23.65
CA GLY A 105 3.70 10.60 23.59
C GLY A 105 3.21 9.88 24.84
N TYR A 106 1.95 9.50 24.83
CA TYR A 106 1.35 8.67 25.86
C TYR A 106 0.48 7.59 25.22
N SER A 107 0.51 6.40 25.80
CA SER A 107 -0.33 5.27 25.41
C SER A 107 -0.83 4.58 26.68
N GLU A 108 -2.09 4.12 26.68
CA GLU A 108 -2.64 3.37 27.81
C GLU A 108 -1.80 2.12 28.12
N ASN A 109 -1.33 1.44 27.06
CA ASN A 109 -0.59 0.18 27.15
C ASN A 109 0.91 0.33 27.41
N LEU A 110 1.52 1.46 27.02
CA LEU A 110 2.98 1.70 27.12
C LEU A 110 3.34 2.81 28.14
N GLY A 111 2.34 3.57 28.60
CA GLY A 111 2.54 4.75 29.44
C GLY A 111 3.12 5.92 28.66
N ALA A 112 3.90 6.75 29.35
CA ALA A 112 4.65 7.84 28.72
C ALA A 112 5.76 7.26 27.84
N VAL A 113 5.93 7.85 26.65
CA VAL A 113 6.88 7.43 25.63
C VAL A 113 7.84 8.58 25.37
N PHE A 114 9.14 8.29 25.39
CA PHE A 114 10.18 9.23 24.98
C PHE A 114 11.22 8.50 24.13
N GLY A 115 11.47 8.97 22.91
CA GLY A 115 12.52 8.43 22.04
C GLY A 115 13.29 9.53 21.34
N THR A 116 14.61 9.38 21.20
CA THR A 116 15.45 10.37 20.50
C THR A 116 16.28 9.68 19.42
N PRO A 117 15.92 9.79 18.13
CA PRO A 117 16.68 9.15 17.07
C PRO A 117 18.01 9.87 16.86
N TYR A 118 19.08 9.11 16.64
CA TYR A 118 20.37 9.59 16.18
C TYR A 118 20.60 9.14 14.75
N TYR A 119 20.63 10.08 13.81
CA TYR A 119 20.98 9.85 12.42
C TYR A 119 22.50 9.88 12.25
N GLY A 120 23.06 8.91 11.55
CA GLY A 120 24.48 8.75 11.30
C GLY A 120 24.74 8.55 9.81
N VAL A 121 25.37 9.53 9.16
CA VAL A 121 25.86 9.39 7.80
C VAL A 121 27.14 8.55 7.83
N ILE A 122 27.15 7.45 7.08
CA ILE A 122 28.32 6.55 6.99
C ILE A 122 29.16 6.95 5.79
N ASN A 123 28.52 7.13 4.63
CA ASN A 123 29.11 7.68 3.40
C ASN A 123 28.02 8.30 2.51
N ASP A 124 28.39 8.78 1.32
CA ASP A 124 27.46 9.46 0.38
C ASP A 124 26.27 8.60 -0.08
N SER A 125 26.34 7.29 0.12
CA SER A 125 25.36 6.30 -0.33
C SER A 125 24.75 5.46 0.81
N SER A 126 25.17 5.65 2.06
CA SER A 126 24.64 4.90 3.19
C SER A 126 24.54 5.70 4.50
N ASP A 127 23.51 5.35 5.27
CA ASP A 127 23.23 5.92 6.58
C ASP A 127 22.66 4.88 7.55
N VAL A 128 22.76 5.23 8.84
CA VAL A 128 22.17 4.48 9.94
C VAL A 128 21.39 5.44 10.84
N THR A 129 20.22 5.05 11.32
CA THR A 129 19.47 5.75 12.37
C THR A 129 19.31 4.81 13.54
N VAL A 130 19.75 5.21 14.73
CA VAL A 130 19.56 4.44 15.97
C VAL A 130 18.67 5.23 16.91
N GLU A 131 17.62 4.60 17.43
CA GLU A 131 16.63 5.24 18.27
C GLU A 131 16.41 4.41 19.55
N PRO A 132 16.96 4.84 20.69
CA PRO A 132 16.47 4.37 21.98
C PRO A 132 15.10 4.97 22.26
N ARG A 133 14.15 4.12 22.68
CA ARG A 133 12.81 4.51 23.17
C ARG A 133 12.62 4.01 24.58
N ILE A 134 12.19 4.90 25.44
CA ILE A 134 11.87 4.64 26.83
C ILE A 134 10.35 4.66 26.97
N TYR A 135 9.82 3.64 27.63
CA TYR A 135 8.41 3.51 27.96
C TYR A 135 8.26 3.55 29.48
N SER A 136 7.23 4.20 30.01
CA SER A 136 7.05 4.26 31.47
C SER A 136 6.39 3.00 32.05
N LYS A 137 5.76 2.17 31.22
CA LYS A 137 5.15 0.88 31.62
C LYS A 137 5.83 -0.33 31.00
N GLU A 138 6.93 -0.16 30.27
CA GLU A 138 7.67 -1.23 29.58
C GLU A 138 9.18 -0.96 29.64
N ALA A 139 9.99 -1.93 29.24
CA ALA A 139 11.45 -1.77 29.19
C ALA A 139 11.92 -0.84 28.06
N ILE A 140 13.19 -0.47 28.09
CA ILE A 140 13.82 0.32 27.02
C ILE A 140 13.90 -0.52 25.75
N LEU A 141 13.44 0.07 24.65
CA LEU A 141 13.52 -0.49 23.31
C LEU A 141 14.65 0.20 22.55
N GLY A 142 15.51 -0.59 21.92
CA GLY A 142 16.48 -0.12 20.93
C GLY A 142 15.96 -0.41 19.54
N ALA A 143 15.85 0.61 18.70
CA ALA A 143 15.55 0.47 17.27
C ALA A 143 16.74 0.94 16.44
N ALA A 144 16.94 0.32 15.28
CA ALA A 144 17.92 0.76 14.31
C ALA A 144 17.37 0.59 12.89
N GLU A 145 17.74 1.51 12.00
CA GLU A 145 17.53 1.46 10.57
C GLU A 145 18.85 1.71 9.86
N TYR A 146 19.18 0.90 8.87
CA TYR A 146 20.29 1.06 7.96
C TYR A 146 19.76 1.16 6.53
N ARG A 147 20.24 2.15 5.77
CA ARG A 147 19.89 2.31 4.35
C ARG A 147 21.16 2.43 3.53
N GLN A 148 21.17 1.77 2.38
CA GLN A 148 22.24 1.92 1.41
C GLN A 148 21.70 1.87 -0.01
N ARG A 149 22.19 2.79 -0.84
CA ARG A 149 21.98 2.80 -2.28
C ARG A 149 23.26 2.35 -2.98
N PHE A 150 23.11 1.41 -3.90
CA PHE A 150 24.15 0.96 -4.81
C PHE A 150 23.87 1.55 -6.20
N GLU A 151 24.79 1.38 -7.14
CA GLU A 151 24.60 1.80 -8.53
C GLU A 151 23.38 1.15 -9.18
N HIS A 152 23.21 -0.16 -8.96
CA HIS A 152 22.13 -0.96 -9.53
C HIS A 152 21.19 -1.53 -8.48
N GLY A 153 21.08 -0.89 -7.31
CA GLY A 153 20.19 -1.42 -6.29
C GLY A 153 20.11 -0.61 -5.02
N LYS A 154 19.37 -1.12 -4.06
CA LYS A 154 19.24 -0.53 -2.72
C LYS A 154 18.90 -1.61 -1.71
N ILE A 155 19.30 -1.36 -0.48
CA ILE A 155 18.88 -2.12 0.69
C ILE A 155 18.40 -1.19 1.78
N ARG A 156 17.44 -1.67 2.56
CA ARG A 156 16.99 -1.06 3.80
C ARG A 156 16.78 -2.17 4.81
N VAL A 157 17.44 -2.07 5.95
CA VAL A 157 17.36 -3.05 7.04
C VAL A 157 16.96 -2.29 8.29
N ALA A 158 15.91 -2.71 8.95
CA ALA A 158 15.48 -2.12 10.20
C ALA A 158 15.09 -3.21 11.19
N GLY A 159 15.30 -2.94 12.47
CA GLY A 159 14.95 -3.86 13.53
C GLY A 159 14.80 -3.15 14.85
N SER A 160 14.13 -3.82 15.78
CA SER A 160 14.08 -3.37 17.15
C SER A 160 14.12 -4.54 18.12
N LEU A 161 14.57 -4.23 19.32
CA LEU A 161 14.79 -5.19 20.38
C LEU A 161 14.51 -4.52 21.72
N LEU A 162 13.85 -5.23 22.62
CA LEU A 162 13.69 -4.84 24.01
C LEU A 162 13.76 -6.07 24.91
N ASN A 163 14.18 -5.86 26.15
CA ASN A 163 14.20 -6.90 27.17
C ASN A 163 12.90 -6.81 27.98
N ASP A 164 11.99 -7.76 27.80
CA ASP A 164 10.65 -7.74 28.42
C ASP A 164 10.61 -8.44 29.80
N SER A 165 11.77 -8.78 30.37
CA SER A 165 11.87 -9.40 31.71
C SER A 165 11.34 -8.55 32.88
N VAL A 166 10.90 -7.32 32.60
CA VAL A 166 10.46 -6.34 33.62
C VAL A 166 8.96 -6.46 33.92
N PHE A 167 8.14 -7.09 33.05
CA PHE A 167 6.68 -7.14 33.23
C PHE A 167 6.08 -8.54 32.96
N ASP A 168 5.65 -9.20 34.04
CA ASP A 168 4.95 -10.50 34.03
C ASP A 168 3.61 -10.43 33.28
N ARG A 169 3.44 -11.24 32.22
CA ARG A 169 2.24 -11.20 31.35
C ARG A 169 1.84 -12.58 30.84
N GLN A 170 0.56 -12.91 31.04
CA GLN A 170 -0.09 -14.19 30.72
C GLN A 170 -0.15 -14.56 29.22
N GLN A 171 0.24 -13.68 28.28
CA GLN A 171 0.11 -13.90 26.82
C GLN A 171 1.45 -13.95 26.08
N VAL A 172 2.57 -13.93 26.79
CA VAL A 172 3.92 -14.12 26.23
C VAL A 172 4.40 -15.51 26.66
N PRO A 173 5.06 -16.31 25.80
CA PRO A 173 5.69 -17.54 26.25
C PRO A 173 6.61 -17.24 27.44
N PRO A 174 6.50 -17.99 28.56
CA PRO A 174 7.10 -17.65 29.85
C PRO A 174 8.64 -17.54 29.86
N ASP A 175 9.29 -17.89 28.76
CA ASP A 175 10.72 -18.02 28.53
C ASP A 175 11.30 -17.00 27.52
N LEU A 176 10.48 -16.06 27.00
CA LEU A 176 10.94 -15.01 26.08
C LEU A 176 11.36 -13.72 26.81
N GLU A 177 12.62 -13.65 27.24
CA GLU A 177 13.21 -12.45 27.84
C GLU A 177 13.43 -11.31 26.83
N TRP A 178 13.79 -11.65 25.59
CA TRP A 178 14.07 -10.67 24.54
C TRP A 178 13.00 -10.72 23.45
N ARG A 179 12.45 -9.56 23.13
CA ARG A 179 11.42 -9.40 22.11
C ARG A 179 11.87 -8.42 21.06
N GLY A 180 11.63 -8.75 19.80
CA GLY A 180 12.19 -8.00 18.69
C GLY A 180 11.50 -8.23 17.36
N ASN A 181 11.89 -7.41 16.39
CA ASN A 181 11.54 -7.61 14.99
C ASN A 181 12.71 -7.27 14.07
N ILE A 182 12.62 -7.79 12.85
CA ILE A 182 13.46 -7.40 11.73
C ILE A 182 12.59 -7.23 10.49
N ALA A 183 12.85 -6.15 9.77
CA ALA A 183 12.31 -5.82 8.46
C ALA A 183 13.49 -5.52 7.53
N SER A 184 13.58 -6.18 6.38
CA SER A 184 14.66 -5.97 5.43
C SER A 184 14.13 -6.05 4.00
N GLU A 185 14.39 -5.02 3.20
CA GLU A 185 14.11 -5.02 1.77
C GLU A 185 15.41 -4.81 1.00
N GLY A 186 15.57 -5.57 -0.08
CA GLY A 186 16.68 -5.43 -1.02
C GLY A 186 16.17 -5.57 -2.43
N ARG A 187 16.64 -4.73 -3.34
CA ARG A 187 16.24 -4.77 -4.75
C ARG A 187 17.40 -4.35 -5.62
N PHE A 188 17.74 -5.21 -6.57
CA PHE A 188 18.87 -5.06 -7.47
C PHE A 188 18.44 -5.33 -8.90
N ASP A 189 18.78 -4.43 -9.82
CA ASP A 189 18.65 -4.63 -11.25
C ASP A 189 19.92 -5.36 -11.73
N LEU A 190 19.76 -6.61 -12.15
CA LEU A 190 20.82 -7.50 -12.62
C LEU A 190 20.98 -7.35 -14.14
N GLY A 191 21.50 -6.21 -14.57
CA GLY A 191 21.56 -5.82 -15.99
C GLY A 191 20.24 -5.21 -16.46
N GLU A 192 20.01 -5.21 -17.79
CA GLU A 192 18.88 -4.50 -18.40
C GLU A 192 17.54 -5.23 -18.26
N HIS A 193 17.55 -6.55 -18.12
CA HIS A 193 16.36 -7.39 -18.19
C HIS A 193 15.94 -8.02 -16.86
N TRP A 194 16.87 -8.17 -15.92
CA TRP A 194 16.59 -8.90 -14.69
C TRP A 194 16.57 -7.99 -13.48
N ARG A 195 15.70 -8.34 -12.54
CA ARG A 195 15.67 -7.77 -11.21
C ARG A 195 15.56 -8.88 -10.20
N ALA A 196 16.33 -8.80 -9.13
CA ALA A 196 16.20 -9.72 -8.00
C ALA A 196 16.16 -8.96 -6.69
N GLY A 197 15.61 -9.59 -5.67
CA GLY A 197 15.49 -8.96 -4.38
C GLY A 197 14.88 -9.84 -3.31
N TRP A 198 14.64 -9.21 -2.17
CA TRP A 198 13.96 -9.81 -1.04
C TRP A 198 13.13 -8.76 -0.30
N ASP A 199 12.13 -9.26 0.41
CA ASP A 199 11.39 -8.57 1.47
C ASP A 199 11.33 -9.55 2.63
N VAL A 200 11.82 -9.18 3.80
CA VAL A 200 11.84 -10.03 4.99
C VAL A 200 11.18 -9.27 6.11
N ALA A 201 10.14 -9.85 6.71
CA ALA A 201 9.55 -9.34 7.93
C ALA A 201 9.34 -10.47 8.94
N ARG A 202 9.95 -10.33 10.12
CA ARG A 202 9.85 -11.30 11.21
C ARG A 202 9.75 -10.60 12.56
N ALA A 203 9.07 -11.25 13.48
CA ALA A 203 8.97 -10.82 14.87
C ALA A 203 9.14 -12.03 15.81
N THR A 204 9.57 -11.80 17.03
CA THR A 204 9.70 -12.85 18.05
C THR A 204 8.34 -13.46 18.42
N ASP A 205 7.29 -12.63 18.46
CA ASP A 205 5.94 -13.04 18.82
C ASP A 205 4.87 -12.28 18.01
N ARG A 206 3.62 -12.73 18.14
CA ARG A 206 2.46 -12.25 17.36
C ARG A 206 2.02 -10.82 17.73
N THR A 207 2.32 -10.37 18.95
CA THR A 207 1.81 -9.11 19.49
C THR A 207 2.80 -7.96 19.30
N TYR A 208 4.09 -8.26 19.10
CA TYR A 208 5.18 -7.29 19.12
C TYR A 208 4.94 -6.06 18.23
N ILE A 209 4.68 -6.27 16.93
CA ILE A 209 4.52 -5.18 15.95
C ILE A 209 3.31 -4.30 16.29
N ARG A 210 2.17 -4.92 16.63
CA ARG A 210 0.92 -4.22 17.00
C ARG A 210 1.10 -3.38 18.26
N ARG A 211 1.87 -3.90 19.22
CA ARG A 211 2.04 -3.32 20.54
C ARG A 211 2.98 -2.12 20.54
N PHE A 212 4.18 -2.30 19.99
CA PHE A 212 5.21 -1.26 20.06
C PHE A 212 5.18 -0.30 18.86
N LYS A 213 4.48 -0.68 17.77
CA LYS A 213 4.38 0.11 16.53
C LYS A 213 5.75 0.53 15.99
N VAL A 214 6.80 -0.22 16.31
CA VAL A 214 8.16 -0.05 15.79
C VAL A 214 8.27 -0.93 14.54
N GLY A 215 9.02 -0.51 13.53
CA GLY A 215 9.16 -1.34 12.33
C GLY A 215 8.27 -0.95 11.16
N THR A 216 7.15 -0.29 11.47
CA THR A 216 5.96 -0.29 10.59
C THR A 216 5.99 0.78 9.51
N ASN A 217 6.83 1.81 9.68
CA ASN A 217 7.10 2.84 8.66
C ASN A 217 8.33 2.48 7.78
N PHE A 218 8.92 1.30 7.97
CA PHE A 218 10.19 0.94 7.34
C PHE A 218 10.06 0.20 6.01
N THR A 219 8.86 -0.28 5.64
CA THR A 219 8.59 -0.64 4.25
C THR A 219 8.02 0.54 3.50
N SER A 220 8.34 0.62 2.21
CA SER A 220 7.90 1.67 1.29
C SER A 220 6.39 1.98 1.27
N ASN A 221 5.55 1.17 1.93
CA ASN A 221 4.09 1.25 1.90
C ASN A 221 3.40 1.15 3.29
N GLY A 222 4.12 1.16 4.41
CA GLY A 222 3.48 1.04 5.75
C GLY A 222 2.74 -0.29 6.00
N ARG A 223 2.94 -1.30 5.14
CA ARG A 223 2.10 -2.50 4.99
C ARG A 223 1.94 -3.35 6.25
N TYR A 224 2.91 -3.30 7.16
CA TYR A 224 2.93 -4.19 8.33
C TYR A 224 2.17 -3.63 9.54
N GLN A 225 1.68 -2.39 9.49
CA GLN A 225 0.99 -1.77 10.63
C GLN A 225 -0.43 -2.34 10.85
N VAL A 226 -1.04 -2.93 9.82
CA VAL A 226 -2.43 -3.45 9.82
C VAL A 226 -2.50 -4.89 9.28
N SER A 227 -1.36 -5.57 9.12
CA SER A 227 -1.36 -6.93 8.57
C SER A 227 -1.58 -7.99 9.65
N ASN A 228 -2.36 -9.02 9.33
CA ASN A 228 -2.54 -10.21 10.15
C ASN A 228 -1.43 -11.26 9.98
N ALA A 229 -0.47 -11.02 9.08
CA ALA A 229 0.69 -11.86 8.87
C ALA A 229 1.92 -11.07 8.39
N LEU A 230 3.11 -11.49 8.80
CA LEU A 230 4.38 -11.00 8.26
C LEU A 230 4.80 -11.91 7.10
N THR A 231 5.07 -11.32 5.95
CA THR A 231 5.48 -12.06 4.75
C THR A 231 6.97 -11.86 4.54
N SER A 232 7.71 -12.95 4.34
CA SER A 232 9.04 -12.88 3.74
C SER A 232 9.01 -13.50 2.36
N ALA A 233 9.65 -12.83 1.41
CA ALA A 233 9.77 -13.22 0.03
C ALA A 233 11.22 -13.05 -0.46
N GLY A 234 11.70 -14.00 -1.24
CA GLY A 234 12.81 -13.79 -2.17
C GLY A 234 12.25 -13.84 -3.59
N PHE A 235 12.72 -12.97 -4.49
CA PHE A 235 12.17 -12.88 -5.83
C PHE A 235 13.21 -12.60 -6.91
N ALA A 236 12.90 -13.04 -8.13
CA ALA A 236 13.59 -12.69 -9.36
C ALA A 236 12.56 -12.46 -10.49
N GLU A 237 12.75 -11.40 -11.26
CA GLU A 237 11.87 -10.96 -12.34
C GLU A 237 12.69 -10.73 -13.60
N GLY A 238 12.18 -11.17 -14.75
CA GLY A 238 12.76 -10.97 -16.07
C GLY A 238 11.79 -10.22 -16.98
N PHE A 239 12.25 -9.15 -17.63
CA PHE A 239 11.46 -8.25 -18.47
C PHE A 239 11.94 -8.29 -19.92
N TYR A 240 11.08 -8.78 -20.82
CA TYR A 240 11.40 -8.97 -22.25
C TYR A 240 10.31 -8.37 -23.14
N GLY A 241 10.23 -7.03 -23.17
CA GLY A 241 9.24 -6.30 -23.95
C GLY A 241 7.81 -6.57 -23.49
N ARG A 242 7.08 -7.41 -24.23
CA ARG A 242 5.70 -7.82 -23.91
C ARG A 242 5.63 -9.08 -23.04
N SER A 243 6.78 -9.73 -22.83
CA SER A 243 6.91 -10.97 -22.09
C SER A 243 7.52 -10.73 -20.72
N TYR A 244 7.12 -11.54 -19.74
CA TYR A 244 7.51 -11.41 -18.35
C TYR A 244 7.77 -12.79 -17.74
N PHE A 245 8.81 -12.87 -16.92
CA PHE A 245 9.07 -14.00 -16.04
C PHE A 245 9.15 -13.50 -14.61
N GLY A 246 8.59 -14.24 -13.65
CA GLY A 246 8.73 -13.95 -12.24
C GLY A 246 8.84 -15.24 -11.45
N MET A 247 9.74 -15.29 -10.48
CA MET A 247 9.88 -16.41 -9.56
C MET A 247 10.00 -15.86 -8.14
N ASN A 248 9.25 -16.47 -7.23
CA ASN A 248 9.18 -16.09 -5.84
C ASN A 248 9.30 -17.32 -4.93
N ALA A 249 9.84 -17.13 -3.75
CA ALA A 249 9.70 -18.05 -2.63
C ALA A 249 9.12 -17.26 -1.45
N TYR A 250 8.06 -17.79 -0.82
CA TYR A 250 7.37 -17.11 0.28
C TYR A 250 7.39 -17.92 1.57
N SER A 251 7.53 -17.21 2.69
CA SER A 251 7.36 -17.75 4.02
C SER A 251 6.60 -16.74 4.88
N PHE A 252 5.48 -17.19 5.44
CA PHE A 252 4.57 -16.35 6.22
C PHE A 252 4.68 -16.64 7.72
N GLN A 253 4.54 -15.60 8.53
CA GLN A 253 4.40 -15.68 9.98
C GLN A 253 3.07 -15.05 10.37
N THR A 254 2.10 -15.87 10.76
CA THR A 254 0.79 -15.37 11.24
C THR A 254 0.94 -14.58 12.55
N LEU A 255 0.22 -13.47 12.64
CA LEU A 255 0.06 -12.64 13.84
C LEU A 255 -1.30 -12.85 14.52
N ARG A 256 -2.16 -13.72 13.95
CA ARG A 256 -3.45 -14.11 14.52
C ARG A 256 -3.27 -15.18 15.58
N GLU A 257 -4.10 -15.16 16.61
CA GLU A 257 -3.99 -16.07 17.75
C GLU A 257 -4.55 -17.45 17.41
N GLU A 258 -5.67 -17.46 16.70
CA GLU A 258 -6.44 -18.60 16.23
C GLU A 258 -5.73 -19.46 15.17
N ASP A 259 -4.75 -18.90 14.45
CA ASP A 259 -3.99 -19.64 13.45
C ASP A 259 -2.96 -20.55 14.11
N THR A 260 -2.72 -21.75 13.56
CA THR A 260 -1.62 -22.63 13.99
C THR A 260 -0.41 -22.47 13.07
N ARG A 261 0.80 -22.31 13.63
CA ARG A 261 2.02 -22.10 12.81
C ARG A 261 2.27 -23.23 11.82
N ASP A 262 1.95 -24.47 12.18
CA ASP A 262 2.21 -25.65 11.36
C ASP A 262 1.26 -25.79 10.16
N SER A 263 0.12 -25.10 10.16
CA SER A 263 -0.83 -25.06 9.03
C SER A 263 -0.50 -24.00 7.97
N ILE A 264 0.43 -23.09 8.27
CA ILE A 264 0.84 -22.05 7.34
C ILE A 264 1.75 -22.63 6.25
N ALA A 265 1.39 -22.38 4.99
CA ALA A 265 2.16 -22.83 3.85
C ALA A 265 3.50 -22.11 3.73
N ARG A 266 4.51 -22.85 3.27
CA ARG A 266 5.74 -22.30 2.69
C ARG A 266 5.70 -22.55 1.20
N ILE A 267 5.92 -21.50 0.42
CA ILE A 267 5.84 -21.55 -1.04
C ILE A 267 7.26 -21.52 -1.61
N HIS A 268 7.65 -22.58 -2.32
CA HIS A 268 8.97 -22.73 -2.90
C HIS A 268 8.95 -23.72 -4.08
N PRO A 269 9.06 -23.25 -5.34
CA PRO A 269 8.86 -21.89 -5.83
C PRO A 269 7.38 -21.60 -6.18
N ALA A 270 7.06 -20.30 -6.32
CA ALA A 270 5.97 -19.79 -7.14
C ALA A 270 6.58 -19.07 -8.35
N ALA A 271 6.47 -19.63 -9.54
CA ALA A 271 7.02 -19.07 -10.76
C ALA A 271 5.95 -18.87 -11.83
N VAL A 272 6.02 -17.76 -12.55
CA VAL A 272 5.12 -17.43 -13.65
C VAL A 272 5.95 -16.99 -14.86
N ALA A 273 5.48 -17.38 -16.05
CA ALA A 273 5.99 -16.89 -17.32
C ALA A 273 4.80 -16.49 -18.20
N SER A 274 4.82 -15.28 -18.73
CA SER A 274 3.84 -14.79 -19.70
C SER A 274 4.58 -14.43 -20.97
N LEU A 275 4.35 -15.20 -22.02
CA LEU A 275 4.97 -15.02 -23.33
C LEU A 275 3.90 -14.54 -24.30
N VAL A 276 4.17 -13.42 -24.97
CA VAL A 276 3.24 -12.81 -25.92
C VAL A 276 3.94 -12.64 -27.27
N SER A 277 3.34 -13.15 -28.33
CA SER A 277 3.87 -13.00 -29.69
C SER A 277 3.63 -11.59 -30.24
N ASP A 278 4.34 -11.28 -31.32
CA ASP A 278 3.92 -10.20 -32.21
C ASP A 278 2.56 -10.49 -32.85
N ALA A 279 1.95 -9.43 -33.37
CA ALA A 279 0.70 -9.56 -34.09
C ALA A 279 0.95 -10.26 -35.43
N ASP A 280 0.09 -11.21 -35.77
CA ASP A 280 0.10 -11.85 -37.07
C ASP A 280 -0.57 -10.96 -38.14
N SER A 281 -0.71 -11.49 -39.36
CA SER A 281 -1.35 -10.79 -40.48
C SER A 281 -2.82 -10.42 -40.25
N LEU A 282 -3.52 -11.07 -39.31
CA LEU A 282 -4.89 -10.75 -38.92
C LEU A 282 -4.95 -9.73 -37.77
N GLY A 283 -3.79 -9.33 -37.22
CA GLY A 283 -3.68 -8.46 -36.05
C GLY A 283 -3.83 -9.20 -34.73
N GLY A 284 -3.97 -10.53 -34.75
CA GLY A 284 -4.11 -11.36 -33.56
C GLY A 284 -2.77 -11.78 -32.97
N ARG A 285 -2.78 -12.19 -31.70
CA ARG A 285 -1.56 -12.57 -30.95
C ARG A 285 -1.74 -13.91 -30.26
N TRP A 286 -0.67 -14.68 -30.22
CA TRP A 286 -0.54 -15.85 -29.36
C TRP A 286 -0.05 -15.42 -27.99
N LYS A 287 -0.64 -16.02 -26.95
CA LYS A 287 -0.24 -15.84 -25.56
C LYS A 287 -0.08 -17.20 -24.90
N LEU A 288 1.03 -17.39 -24.20
CA LEU A 288 1.28 -18.53 -23.32
C LEU A 288 1.54 -18.01 -21.91
N ASP A 289 0.63 -18.30 -20.99
CA ASP A 289 0.87 -18.13 -19.55
C ASP A 289 1.23 -19.49 -18.95
N ALA A 290 2.40 -19.63 -18.33
CA ALA A 290 2.79 -20.79 -17.53
C ALA A 290 2.95 -20.38 -16.06
N ASP A 291 2.54 -21.27 -15.16
CA ASP A 291 2.58 -21.08 -13.71
C ASP A 291 3.05 -22.38 -13.04
N VAL A 292 4.00 -22.26 -12.12
CA VAL A 292 4.45 -23.34 -11.25
C VAL A 292 4.25 -22.89 -9.82
N LEU A 293 3.57 -23.70 -9.02
CA LEU A 293 3.37 -23.45 -7.61
C LEU A 293 3.67 -24.72 -6.83
N SER A 294 4.68 -24.67 -5.98
CA SER A 294 4.97 -25.71 -4.99
C SER A 294 4.80 -25.12 -3.60
N LEU A 295 3.98 -25.77 -2.80
CA LEU A 295 3.72 -25.39 -1.42
C LEU A 295 3.81 -26.60 -0.51
N SER A 296 4.37 -26.39 0.68
CA SER A 296 4.42 -27.40 1.72
C SER A 296 4.03 -26.85 3.09
N ARG A 297 3.43 -27.69 3.90
CA ARG A 297 2.99 -27.44 5.27
C ARG A 297 3.59 -28.49 6.21
N ARG A 298 3.60 -28.20 7.51
CA ARG A 298 3.89 -29.24 8.50
C ARG A 298 2.64 -30.03 8.85
N LEU A 299 1.49 -29.35 8.88
CA LEU A 299 0.17 -29.92 9.08
C LEU A 299 -0.76 -29.42 7.97
N GLY A 300 -1.27 -30.32 7.14
CA GLY A 300 -2.22 -29.99 6.07
C GLY A 300 -1.87 -30.67 4.76
N THR A 301 -2.33 -30.06 3.66
CA THR A 301 -2.11 -30.54 2.30
C THR A 301 -0.84 -29.91 1.72
N ASP A 302 -0.02 -30.75 1.10
CA ASP A 302 1.09 -30.32 0.25
C ASP A 302 0.65 -30.43 -1.21
N SER A 303 1.07 -29.48 -2.04
CA SER A 303 0.77 -29.56 -3.47
C SER A 303 1.84 -28.92 -4.32
N THR A 304 2.09 -29.52 -5.47
CA THR A 304 2.89 -28.96 -6.56
C THR A 304 2.03 -28.95 -7.81
N ARG A 305 1.97 -27.79 -8.48
CA ARG A 305 1.21 -27.56 -9.70
C ARG A 305 2.12 -27.04 -10.79
N LEU A 306 1.92 -27.52 -12.00
CA LEU A 306 2.28 -26.85 -13.25
C LEU A 306 0.98 -26.56 -14.00
N SER A 307 0.71 -25.30 -14.29
CA SER A 307 -0.45 -24.82 -15.03
C SER A 307 0.01 -24.06 -16.27
N THR A 308 -0.60 -24.34 -17.41
CA THR A 308 -0.32 -23.63 -18.67
C THR A 308 -1.62 -23.21 -19.31
N VAL A 309 -1.65 -21.98 -19.84
CA VAL A 309 -2.76 -21.46 -20.62
C VAL A 309 -2.21 -20.86 -21.89
N SER A 310 -2.45 -21.56 -22.99
CA SER A 310 -2.11 -21.12 -24.34
C SER A 310 -3.36 -20.62 -25.03
N GLY A 311 -3.27 -19.54 -25.80
CA GLY A 311 -4.40 -19.08 -26.58
C GLY A 311 -4.06 -18.05 -27.64
N TYR A 312 -5.03 -17.85 -28.52
CA TYR A 312 -5.00 -16.85 -29.58
C TYR A 312 -6.04 -15.77 -29.28
N HIS A 313 -5.64 -14.50 -29.38
CA HIS A 313 -6.47 -13.33 -29.12
C HIS A 313 -6.52 -12.44 -30.35
N LEU A 314 -7.72 -12.19 -30.89
CA LEU A 314 -7.94 -11.42 -32.11
C LEU A 314 -8.88 -10.23 -31.83
N PRO A 315 -8.36 -9.01 -31.67
CA PRO A 315 -9.18 -7.80 -31.63
C PRO A 315 -9.52 -7.35 -33.05
N MET A 316 -10.76 -6.89 -33.26
CA MET A 316 -11.24 -6.39 -34.55
C MET A 316 -12.12 -5.15 -34.31
N ILE A 317 -11.96 -4.15 -35.17
CA ILE A 317 -12.85 -2.98 -35.22
C ILE A 317 -13.45 -2.95 -36.62
N THR A 318 -14.78 -2.91 -36.71
CA THR A 318 -15.47 -2.84 -38.00
C THR A 318 -15.58 -1.39 -38.49
N ASP A 319 -15.81 -1.19 -39.79
CA ASP A 319 -16.05 0.14 -40.37
C ASP A 319 -17.27 0.85 -39.75
N GLY A 320 -18.23 0.08 -39.22
CA GLY A 320 -19.38 0.60 -38.48
C GLY A 320 -19.08 1.02 -37.04
N GLY A 321 -17.82 0.92 -36.59
CA GLY A 321 -17.39 1.28 -35.23
C GLY A 321 -17.67 0.20 -34.18
N HIS A 322 -18.01 -1.03 -34.58
CA HIS A 322 -18.19 -2.13 -33.62
C HIS A 322 -16.82 -2.65 -33.18
N VAL A 323 -16.64 -2.80 -31.88
CA VAL A 323 -15.43 -3.37 -31.29
C VAL A 323 -15.71 -4.83 -30.96
N LEU A 324 -15.01 -5.74 -31.63
CA LEU A 324 -15.11 -7.18 -31.47
C LEU A 324 -13.79 -7.71 -30.92
N ALA A 325 -13.85 -8.70 -30.04
CA ALA A 325 -12.65 -9.44 -29.64
C ALA A 325 -12.98 -10.92 -29.50
N PHE A 326 -12.19 -11.76 -30.17
CA PHE A 326 -12.30 -13.21 -30.12
C PHE A 326 -11.10 -13.79 -29.40
N SER A 327 -11.31 -14.86 -28.64
CA SER A 327 -10.26 -15.56 -27.91
C SER A 327 -10.54 -17.04 -27.89
N ALA A 328 -9.51 -17.83 -28.22
CA ALA A 328 -9.54 -19.28 -28.08
C ALA A 328 -8.38 -19.68 -27.17
N THR A 329 -8.70 -20.28 -26.02
CA THR A 329 -7.71 -20.62 -25.00
C THR A 329 -7.84 -22.07 -24.58
N VAL A 330 -6.73 -22.69 -24.21
CA VAL A 330 -6.67 -24.03 -23.65
C VAL A 330 -5.84 -23.97 -22.38
N GLN A 331 -6.44 -24.39 -21.27
CA GLN A 331 -5.75 -24.57 -20.00
C GLN A 331 -5.41 -26.05 -19.78
N ALA A 332 -4.16 -26.34 -19.45
CA ALA A 332 -3.68 -27.66 -19.09
C ALA A 332 -2.90 -27.59 -17.77
N ASP A 333 -3.27 -28.43 -16.81
CA ASP A 333 -2.68 -28.45 -15.48
C ASP A 333 -2.30 -29.86 -15.06
N VAL A 334 -1.19 -29.96 -14.33
CA VAL A 334 -0.70 -31.18 -13.68
C VAL A 334 -0.44 -30.85 -12.22
N TYR A 335 -1.01 -31.65 -11.33
CA TYR A 335 -0.89 -31.52 -9.89
C TYR A 335 -0.33 -32.82 -9.29
N SER A 336 0.61 -32.68 -8.38
CA SER A 336 0.98 -33.69 -7.40
C SER A 336 0.52 -33.21 -6.03
N VAL A 337 -0.32 -33.99 -5.37
CA VAL A 337 -1.00 -33.60 -4.14
C VAL A 337 -0.77 -34.67 -3.08
N ASN A 338 -0.52 -34.25 -1.85
CA ASN A 338 -0.40 -35.15 -0.72
C ASN A 338 -1.32 -34.70 0.41
N ASN A 339 -2.06 -35.63 1.01
CA ASN A 339 -2.88 -35.42 2.18
C ASN A 339 -3.98 -34.35 1.97
N LEU A 340 -4.70 -34.41 0.84
CA LEU A 340 -5.84 -33.54 0.55
C LEU A 340 -7.12 -34.10 1.18
N PRO A 341 -7.76 -33.40 2.14
CA PRO A 341 -9.03 -33.82 2.70
C PRO A 341 -10.08 -34.04 1.62
N GLN A 342 -10.84 -35.13 1.74
CA GLN A 342 -11.99 -35.42 0.88
C GLN A 342 -13.27 -35.40 1.72
N ALA A 343 -14.37 -34.92 1.13
CA ALA A 343 -15.65 -34.84 1.84
C ALA A 343 -16.15 -36.21 2.34
N ASN A 344 -15.88 -37.26 1.56
CA ASN A 344 -16.26 -38.63 1.88
C ASN A 344 -15.04 -39.54 1.65
N GLY A 345 -14.51 -40.15 2.72
CA GLY A 345 -13.41 -41.10 2.65
C GLY A 345 -12.05 -40.55 3.11
N PRO A 346 -10.96 -41.31 2.93
CA PRO A 346 -9.62 -40.92 3.36
C PRO A 346 -9.09 -39.74 2.52
N ASN A 347 -8.06 -39.09 3.06
CA ASN A 347 -7.36 -38.02 2.34
C ASN A 347 -6.76 -38.55 1.03
N PHE A 348 -6.81 -37.73 -0.02
CA PHE A 348 -6.24 -38.05 -1.32
C PHE A 348 -4.74 -37.71 -1.37
N SER A 349 -3.94 -38.66 -1.83
CA SER A 349 -2.54 -38.47 -2.22
C SER A 349 -2.30 -39.10 -3.59
N GLY A 350 -1.70 -38.34 -4.50
CA GLY A 350 -1.41 -38.77 -5.87
C GLY A 350 -1.45 -37.62 -6.87
N GLU A 351 -1.48 -37.99 -8.15
CA GLU A 351 -1.48 -37.04 -9.26
C GLU A 351 -2.89 -36.78 -9.80
N THR A 352 -3.12 -35.56 -10.25
CA THR A 352 -4.34 -35.22 -11.00
C THR A 352 -4.05 -34.19 -12.08
N THR A 353 -4.79 -34.28 -13.18
CA THR A 353 -4.62 -33.41 -14.34
C THR A 353 -5.91 -32.70 -14.70
N ARG A 354 -5.81 -31.57 -15.39
CA ARG A 354 -6.94 -30.85 -15.95
C ARG A 354 -6.63 -30.40 -17.37
N PHE A 355 -7.63 -30.50 -18.23
CA PHE A 355 -7.61 -29.97 -19.60
C PHE A 355 -8.93 -29.25 -19.83
N HIS A 356 -8.88 -27.97 -20.19
CA HIS A 356 -10.06 -27.13 -20.31
C HIS A 356 -9.92 -26.15 -21.48
N PRO A 357 -10.54 -26.44 -22.64
CA PRO A 357 -10.66 -25.50 -23.74
C PRO A 357 -11.78 -24.49 -23.49
N GLN A 358 -11.59 -23.25 -23.89
CA GLN A 358 -12.55 -22.17 -23.74
C GLN A 358 -12.49 -21.24 -24.96
N LEU A 359 -13.66 -20.88 -25.48
CA LEU A 359 -13.84 -19.83 -26.49
C LEU A 359 -14.51 -18.63 -25.83
N ALA A 360 -14.08 -17.43 -26.19
CA ALA A 360 -14.72 -16.20 -25.77
C ALA A 360 -14.86 -15.23 -26.95
N ALA A 361 -16.00 -14.55 -27.02
CA ALA A 361 -16.25 -13.47 -27.95
C ALA A 361 -16.84 -12.29 -27.17
N SER A 362 -16.41 -11.07 -27.48
CA SER A 362 -17.02 -9.86 -26.94
C SER A 362 -17.34 -8.88 -28.06
N TRP A 363 -18.45 -8.18 -27.88
CA TRP A 363 -18.92 -7.12 -28.74
C TRP A 363 -19.22 -5.89 -27.88
N ALA A 364 -18.72 -4.73 -28.31
CA ALA A 364 -19.10 -3.43 -27.78
C ALA A 364 -19.41 -2.48 -28.93
N TYR A 365 -20.34 -1.55 -28.71
CA TYR A 365 -20.66 -0.52 -29.69
C TYR A 365 -20.59 0.88 -29.06
N PRO A 366 -19.42 1.54 -29.09
CA PRO A 366 -19.22 2.85 -28.48
C PRO A 366 -19.87 3.95 -29.34
N LEU A 367 -21.07 4.36 -28.97
CA LEU A 367 -21.80 5.47 -29.56
C LEU A 367 -21.33 6.79 -28.93
N VAL A 368 -20.59 7.59 -29.69
CA VAL A 368 -20.07 8.88 -29.23
C VAL A 368 -20.84 10.01 -29.91
N ASN A 369 -21.35 10.94 -29.11
CA ASN A 369 -21.98 12.15 -29.61
C ASN A 369 -21.55 13.37 -28.80
N ARG A 370 -21.50 14.55 -29.42
CA ARG A 370 -21.22 15.81 -28.73
C ARG A 370 -22.53 16.49 -28.35
N VAL A 371 -22.65 16.86 -27.07
CA VAL A 371 -23.81 17.54 -26.50
C VAL A 371 -23.32 18.83 -25.86
N LYS A 372 -23.51 19.98 -26.54
CA LYS A 372 -22.96 21.29 -26.15
C LYS A 372 -21.43 21.20 -25.93
N ASP A 373 -20.98 21.51 -24.72
CA ASP A 373 -19.56 21.54 -24.31
C ASP A 373 -19.11 20.23 -23.64
N ALA A 374 -19.79 19.12 -23.99
CA ALA A 374 -19.48 17.80 -23.45
C ALA A 374 -19.56 16.71 -24.53
N THR A 375 -18.77 15.65 -24.33
CA THR A 375 -18.82 14.43 -25.11
C THR A 375 -19.56 13.35 -24.33
N LEU A 376 -20.61 12.79 -24.92
CA LEU A 376 -21.39 11.68 -24.39
C LEU A 376 -20.97 10.39 -25.12
N LEU A 377 -20.69 9.34 -24.36
CA LEU A 377 -20.43 7.98 -24.80
C LEU A 377 -21.52 7.07 -24.21
N ILE A 378 -22.16 6.27 -25.05
CA ILE A 378 -23.03 5.17 -24.63
C ILE A 378 -22.50 3.90 -25.30
N GLU A 379 -22.18 2.88 -24.51
CA GLU A 379 -21.54 1.65 -24.94
C GLU A 379 -22.33 0.45 -24.40
N PRO A 380 -23.29 -0.09 -25.17
CA PRO A 380 -23.77 -1.45 -24.94
C PRO A 380 -22.62 -2.44 -25.17
N LYS A 381 -22.55 -3.45 -24.30
CA LYS A 381 -21.53 -4.49 -24.35
C LYS A 381 -22.13 -5.86 -24.06
N VAL A 382 -21.72 -6.84 -24.85
CA VAL A 382 -22.09 -8.25 -24.69
C VAL A 382 -20.82 -9.11 -24.76
N GLY A 383 -20.68 -10.03 -23.82
CA GLY A 383 -19.65 -11.06 -23.82
C GLY A 383 -20.29 -12.44 -23.88
N VAL A 384 -19.68 -13.36 -24.59
CA VAL A 384 -20.06 -14.77 -24.62
C VAL A 384 -18.83 -15.60 -24.32
N VAL A 385 -18.98 -16.55 -23.41
CA VAL A 385 -17.97 -17.55 -23.11
C VAL A 385 -18.59 -18.92 -23.31
N ALA A 386 -17.86 -19.81 -23.97
CA ALA A 386 -18.23 -21.19 -24.18
C ALA A 386 -17.09 -22.12 -23.75
N GLY A 387 -17.41 -23.09 -22.90
CA GLY A 387 -16.48 -24.08 -22.39
C GLY A 387 -17.22 -25.26 -21.75
N PRO A 388 -16.54 -26.38 -21.50
CA PRO A 388 -17.15 -27.52 -20.83
C PRO A 388 -17.43 -27.19 -19.36
N THR A 389 -18.44 -27.84 -18.77
CA THR A 389 -18.80 -27.66 -17.35
C THR A 389 -17.84 -28.38 -16.39
N SER A 390 -17.05 -29.33 -16.91
CA SER A 390 -16.06 -30.11 -16.17
C SER A 390 -14.73 -29.38 -15.98
N GLY A 391 -14.00 -29.74 -14.92
CA GLY A 391 -12.60 -29.39 -14.72
C GLY A 391 -12.27 -29.04 -13.27
N ASN A 392 -13.23 -28.56 -12.49
CA ASN A 392 -13.08 -28.37 -11.05
C ASN A 392 -13.21 -29.70 -10.29
N LYS A 393 -12.17 -30.53 -10.33
CA LYS A 393 -12.13 -31.85 -9.68
C LYS A 393 -11.92 -31.71 -8.16
N SER A 394 -12.56 -32.57 -7.35
CA SER A 394 -12.37 -32.59 -5.88
C SER A 394 -10.95 -32.96 -5.43
N ARG A 395 -10.16 -33.54 -6.35
CA ARG A 395 -8.75 -33.89 -6.14
C ARG A 395 -7.78 -32.72 -6.39
N ILE A 396 -8.29 -31.57 -6.87
CA ILE A 396 -7.50 -30.35 -7.06
C ILE A 396 -7.72 -29.44 -5.83
N PRO A 397 -6.68 -29.18 -5.02
CA PRO A 397 -6.77 -28.26 -3.88
C PRO A 397 -7.16 -26.86 -4.35
N ASN A 398 -7.83 -26.08 -3.51
CA ASN A 398 -8.13 -24.68 -3.77
C ASN A 398 -7.29 -23.80 -2.85
N GLU A 399 -6.17 -23.29 -3.34
CA GLU A 399 -5.24 -22.47 -2.57
C GLU A 399 -5.35 -21.01 -2.98
N ASP A 400 -5.42 -20.75 -4.29
CA ASP A 400 -5.41 -19.40 -4.88
C ASP A 400 -6.75 -18.96 -5.51
N GLY A 401 -7.77 -19.83 -5.55
CA GLY A 401 -9.10 -19.57 -6.12
C GLY A 401 -10.25 -19.53 -5.09
N LYS A 402 -9.95 -19.17 -3.83
CA LYS A 402 -10.92 -19.25 -2.71
C LYS A 402 -11.99 -18.16 -2.71
N VAL A 403 -11.65 -16.97 -3.18
CA VAL A 403 -12.55 -15.80 -3.11
C VAL A 403 -12.76 -15.27 -4.51
N VAL A 404 -13.98 -15.45 -5.02
CA VAL A 404 -14.45 -14.81 -6.25
C VAL A 404 -15.79 -14.16 -5.95
N GLU A 405 -15.93 -12.93 -6.39
CA GLU A 405 -17.11 -12.12 -6.16
C GLU A 405 -17.38 -11.31 -7.42
N LEU A 406 -18.62 -11.31 -7.91
CA LEU A 406 -18.97 -10.51 -9.09
C LEU A 406 -18.94 -9.03 -8.75
N ASP A 407 -18.32 -8.25 -9.65
CA ASP A 407 -18.37 -6.80 -9.64
C ASP A 407 -18.33 -6.22 -11.06
N ASP A 408 -18.39 -4.89 -11.16
CA ASP A 408 -18.34 -4.14 -12.41
C ASP A 408 -17.05 -4.35 -13.21
N VAL A 409 -15.94 -4.72 -12.54
CA VAL A 409 -14.62 -4.86 -13.15
C VAL A 409 -14.44 -6.25 -13.76
N ASN A 410 -14.99 -7.30 -13.14
CA ASN A 410 -14.81 -8.67 -13.58
C ASN A 410 -15.97 -9.25 -14.42
N LEU A 411 -17.09 -8.52 -14.55
CA LEU A 411 -18.27 -8.99 -15.28
C LEU A 411 -17.93 -9.56 -16.67
N PHE A 412 -17.14 -8.84 -17.46
CA PHE A 412 -16.81 -9.23 -18.84
C PHE A 412 -15.49 -9.99 -18.98
N LEU A 413 -14.83 -10.38 -17.89
CA LEU A 413 -13.60 -11.16 -17.98
C LEU A 413 -13.92 -12.59 -18.42
N PRO A 414 -13.17 -13.18 -19.37
CA PRO A 414 -13.35 -14.58 -19.74
C PRO A 414 -13.11 -15.56 -18.58
N ARG A 415 -12.25 -15.19 -17.61
CA ARG A 415 -12.01 -15.95 -16.39
C ARG A 415 -12.14 -15.03 -15.19
N ARG A 416 -13.02 -15.40 -14.25
CA ARG A 416 -13.32 -14.59 -13.05
C ARG A 416 -12.61 -15.06 -11.78
N PHE A 417 -12.23 -16.34 -11.71
CA PHE A 417 -11.49 -16.84 -10.55
C PHE A 417 -10.09 -16.25 -10.49
N PRO A 418 -9.63 -15.83 -9.30
CA PRO A 418 -8.20 -15.59 -9.09
C PRO A 418 -7.43 -16.90 -9.13
N GLY A 419 -6.13 -16.81 -9.42
CA GLY A 419 -5.25 -17.97 -9.41
C GLY A 419 -5.52 -18.97 -10.56
N ARG A 420 -5.19 -20.24 -10.32
CA ARG A 420 -5.40 -21.33 -11.28
C ARG A 420 -6.21 -22.49 -10.72
N ASP A 421 -6.42 -22.60 -9.42
CA ASP A 421 -7.02 -23.82 -8.84
C ASP A 421 -8.50 -24.02 -9.18
N ARG A 422 -9.21 -22.94 -9.50
CA ARG A 422 -10.60 -22.96 -9.93
C ARG A 422 -10.74 -22.31 -11.30
N ILE A 423 -11.57 -22.92 -12.14
CA ILE A 423 -11.89 -22.44 -13.48
C ILE A 423 -13.34 -21.98 -13.57
N ASP A 424 -13.55 -20.94 -14.37
CA ASP A 424 -14.86 -20.45 -14.79
C ASP A 424 -15.43 -21.41 -15.86
N SER A 425 -16.04 -22.52 -15.41
CA SER A 425 -16.49 -23.59 -16.29
C SER A 425 -17.92 -23.38 -16.81
N GLY A 426 -18.19 -23.98 -17.97
CA GLY A 426 -19.48 -23.86 -18.65
C GLY A 426 -19.55 -22.69 -19.62
N SER A 427 -20.76 -22.44 -20.11
CA SER A 427 -21.06 -21.40 -21.09
C SER A 427 -21.96 -20.34 -20.47
N ARG A 428 -21.74 -19.07 -20.83
CA ARG A 428 -22.46 -17.92 -20.29
C ARG A 428 -22.47 -16.74 -21.25
N VAL A 429 -23.43 -15.85 -21.04
CA VAL A 429 -23.56 -14.57 -21.71
C VAL A 429 -23.55 -13.47 -20.67
N ASP A 430 -22.69 -12.49 -20.86
CA ASP A 430 -22.60 -11.30 -20.03
C ASP A 430 -23.10 -10.12 -20.85
N TYR A 431 -23.85 -9.22 -20.24
CA TYR A 431 -24.37 -8.05 -20.92
C TYR A 431 -24.44 -6.85 -19.98
N GLY A 432 -24.30 -5.67 -20.54
CA GLY A 432 -24.36 -4.43 -19.77
C GLY A 432 -24.33 -3.20 -20.65
N LEU A 433 -24.55 -2.07 -19.99
CA LEU A 433 -24.53 -0.75 -20.60
C LEU A 433 -23.57 0.11 -19.80
N ARG A 434 -22.68 0.79 -20.51
CA ARG A 434 -21.83 1.84 -19.96
C ARG A 434 -22.24 3.18 -20.57
N ALA A 435 -22.35 4.20 -19.74
CA ALA A 435 -22.54 5.57 -20.16
C ALA A 435 -21.45 6.45 -19.55
N GLN A 436 -20.93 7.40 -20.31
CA GLN A 436 -19.94 8.36 -19.84
C GLN A 436 -20.20 9.72 -20.46
N ILE A 437 -20.15 10.77 -19.65
CA ILE A 437 -20.14 12.16 -20.12
C ILE A 437 -18.85 12.83 -19.65
N LYS A 438 -18.19 13.55 -20.56
CA LYS A 438 -16.97 14.31 -20.27
C LYS A 438 -17.12 15.73 -20.82
N GLY A 439 -17.19 16.70 -19.92
CA GLY A 439 -17.20 18.12 -20.25
C GLY A 439 -15.80 18.64 -20.60
N ASP A 440 -15.74 19.66 -21.45
CA ASP A 440 -14.47 20.28 -21.87
C ASP A 440 -13.72 20.91 -20.68
N GLY A 441 -14.44 21.35 -19.66
CA GLY A 441 -13.89 21.90 -18.41
C GLY A 441 -13.36 20.86 -17.41
N GLY A 442 -13.24 19.59 -17.80
CA GLY A 442 -12.73 18.50 -16.96
C GLY A 442 -13.79 17.80 -16.10
N ALA A 443 -15.03 18.31 -16.07
CA ALA A 443 -16.17 17.64 -15.45
C ALA A 443 -16.40 16.27 -16.12
N SER A 444 -16.66 15.23 -15.34
CA SER A 444 -17.00 13.92 -15.88
C SER A 444 -17.96 13.16 -14.98
N ALA A 445 -18.76 12.31 -15.61
CA ALA A 445 -19.52 11.29 -14.92
C ALA A 445 -19.53 10.01 -15.76
N SER A 446 -19.46 8.86 -15.11
CA SER A 446 -19.64 7.57 -15.78
C SER A 446 -20.51 6.65 -14.93
N ALA A 447 -21.29 5.83 -15.62
CA ALA A 447 -22.12 4.81 -15.00
C ALA A 447 -22.01 3.53 -15.83
N MET A 448 -22.03 2.39 -15.15
CA MET A 448 -22.11 1.08 -15.75
C MET A 448 -23.10 0.24 -14.95
N ILE A 449 -23.88 -0.57 -15.66
CA ILE A 449 -24.72 -1.61 -15.08
C ILE A 449 -24.65 -2.85 -15.97
N GLY A 450 -24.62 -4.03 -15.37
CA GLY A 450 -24.59 -5.27 -16.13
C GLY A 450 -24.89 -6.50 -15.29
N GLN A 451 -25.07 -7.60 -16.00
CA GLN A 451 -25.44 -8.89 -15.45
C GLN A 451 -24.87 -10.03 -16.30
N SER A 452 -24.75 -11.22 -15.71
CA SER A 452 -24.29 -12.45 -16.34
C SER A 452 -25.40 -13.49 -16.28
N TYR A 453 -25.55 -14.27 -17.35
CA TYR A 453 -26.47 -15.40 -17.43
C TYR A 453 -25.72 -16.66 -17.86
N ARG A 454 -25.72 -17.69 -17.01
CA ARG A 454 -25.13 -19.00 -17.29
C ARG A 454 -26.10 -19.85 -18.10
N LEU A 455 -25.64 -20.28 -19.27
CA LEU A 455 -26.38 -21.15 -20.19
C LEU A 455 -26.25 -22.63 -19.81
N SER A 456 -25.11 -23.03 -19.23
CA SER A 456 -24.86 -24.43 -18.92
C SER A 456 -25.53 -24.90 -17.62
N GLU A 457 -26.00 -26.15 -17.65
CA GLU A 457 -26.51 -26.88 -16.48
C GLU A 457 -25.40 -27.70 -15.81
N GLY A 458 -25.54 -27.99 -14.52
CA GLY A 458 -24.59 -28.83 -13.76
C GLY A 458 -23.98 -28.15 -12.55
N THR A 459 -22.84 -28.66 -12.09
CA THR A 459 -22.15 -28.18 -10.88
C THR A 459 -21.69 -26.74 -11.05
N ASN A 460 -22.26 -25.85 -10.25
CA ASN A 460 -21.85 -24.46 -10.17
C ASN A 460 -20.44 -24.35 -9.54
N PRO A 461 -19.45 -23.75 -10.22
CA PRO A 461 -18.10 -23.62 -9.67
C PRO A 461 -17.99 -22.52 -8.61
N TYR A 462 -18.93 -21.58 -8.54
CA TYR A 462 -18.83 -20.39 -7.70
C TYR A 462 -19.38 -20.63 -6.28
N PRO A 463 -18.68 -20.12 -5.24
CA PRO A 463 -19.15 -20.22 -3.87
C PRO A 463 -20.45 -19.43 -3.65
N ALA A 464 -21.20 -19.80 -2.62
CA ALA A 464 -22.37 -19.04 -2.18
C ALA A 464 -21.97 -17.60 -1.82
N GLY A 465 -22.84 -16.62 -2.08
CA GLY A 465 -22.58 -15.20 -1.82
C GLY A 465 -21.62 -14.52 -2.82
N SER A 466 -21.15 -15.23 -3.85
CA SER A 466 -20.35 -14.65 -4.94
C SER A 466 -21.15 -13.77 -5.91
N GLY A 467 -22.49 -13.84 -5.87
CA GLY A 467 -23.39 -13.25 -6.87
C GLY A 467 -23.40 -14.02 -8.20
N LEU A 468 -22.75 -15.19 -8.27
CA LEU A 468 -22.61 -16.04 -9.47
C LEU A 468 -23.10 -17.47 -9.25
N ASN A 469 -23.62 -17.77 -8.05
CA ASN A 469 -23.99 -19.13 -7.68
C ASN A 469 -25.23 -19.64 -8.43
N GLU A 470 -26.08 -18.73 -8.90
CA GLU A 470 -27.29 -19.05 -9.66
C GLU A 470 -27.10 -18.93 -11.17
N ARG A 471 -28.14 -19.25 -11.95
CA ARG A 471 -28.07 -19.11 -13.42
C ARG A 471 -27.98 -17.66 -13.85
N GLN A 472 -28.86 -16.83 -13.30
CA GLN A 472 -28.77 -15.39 -13.44
C GLN A 472 -27.95 -14.87 -12.28
N SER A 473 -26.95 -14.04 -12.57
CA SER A 473 -26.12 -13.42 -11.55
C SER A 473 -26.87 -12.29 -10.84
N ASP A 474 -26.30 -11.81 -9.75
CA ASP A 474 -26.64 -10.50 -9.21
C ASP A 474 -26.41 -9.39 -10.26
N ILE A 475 -27.09 -8.27 -10.08
CA ILE A 475 -26.90 -7.07 -10.89
C ILE A 475 -25.73 -6.27 -10.29
N VAL A 476 -24.74 -5.95 -11.11
CA VAL A 476 -23.59 -5.14 -10.69
C VAL A 476 -23.55 -3.81 -11.41
N GLY A 477 -23.03 -2.80 -10.73
CA GLY A 477 -22.83 -1.51 -11.35
C GLY A 477 -21.88 -0.61 -10.58
N ALA A 478 -21.46 0.44 -11.27
CA ALA A 478 -20.59 1.47 -10.74
C ALA A 478 -20.98 2.83 -11.30
N VAL A 479 -20.89 3.85 -10.46
CA VAL A 479 -21.13 5.26 -10.79
C VAL A 479 -19.94 6.05 -10.28
N THR A 480 -19.35 6.88 -11.15
CA THR A 480 -18.32 7.84 -10.76
C THR A 480 -18.71 9.22 -11.25
N VAL A 481 -18.53 10.23 -10.42
CA VAL A 481 -18.89 11.62 -10.72
C VAL A 481 -17.81 12.54 -10.19
N SER A 482 -17.19 13.30 -11.08
CA SER A 482 -16.20 14.33 -10.77
C SER A 482 -16.58 15.59 -11.55
N PRO A 483 -17.48 16.45 -11.03
CA PRO A 483 -17.97 17.64 -11.74
C PRO A 483 -16.90 18.74 -11.89
N GLY A 484 -15.76 18.58 -11.23
CA GLY A 484 -14.58 19.44 -11.29
C GLY A 484 -13.57 18.99 -10.22
N SER A 485 -12.54 19.78 -9.96
CA SER A 485 -11.50 19.44 -8.96
C SER A 485 -11.95 19.58 -7.49
N TRP A 486 -13.25 19.78 -7.25
CA TRP A 486 -13.82 20.09 -5.93
C TRP A 486 -14.70 18.97 -5.37
N ILE A 487 -15.10 17.99 -6.19
CA ILE A 487 -15.79 16.78 -5.75
C ILE A 487 -15.25 15.58 -6.53
N ASP A 488 -15.04 14.49 -5.81
CA ASP A 488 -14.91 13.15 -6.35
C ASP A 488 -15.89 12.22 -5.64
N PHE A 489 -16.75 11.58 -6.42
CA PHE A 489 -17.75 10.63 -5.93
C PHE A 489 -17.63 9.31 -6.69
N ASN A 490 -17.66 8.21 -5.94
CA ASN A 490 -17.73 6.86 -6.47
C ASN A 490 -18.76 6.05 -5.69
N TYR A 491 -19.58 5.29 -6.39
CA TYR A 491 -20.51 4.33 -5.82
C TYR A 491 -20.48 3.04 -6.62
N ARG A 492 -20.23 1.91 -5.97
CA ARG A 492 -20.24 0.57 -6.58
C ARG A 492 -21.22 -0.28 -5.82
N PHE A 493 -21.97 -1.11 -6.53
CA PHE A 493 -23.02 -1.91 -5.93
C PHE A 493 -23.14 -3.28 -6.58
N ARG A 494 -23.65 -4.23 -5.79
CA ARG A 494 -24.18 -5.52 -6.24
C ARG A 494 -25.53 -5.73 -5.59
N LEU A 495 -26.57 -5.90 -6.40
CA LEU A 495 -27.94 -6.11 -5.97
C LEU A 495 -28.35 -7.54 -6.28
N ASP A 496 -29.03 -8.18 -5.34
CA ASP A 496 -29.67 -9.47 -5.56
C ASP A 496 -30.66 -9.39 -6.73
N LYS A 497 -30.67 -10.42 -7.57
CA LYS A 497 -31.48 -10.43 -8.79
C LYS A 497 -32.99 -10.58 -8.54
N ASP A 498 -33.40 -11.13 -7.39
CA ASP A 498 -34.79 -11.49 -7.12
C ASP A 498 -35.52 -10.35 -6.38
N ASP A 499 -34.90 -9.76 -5.37
CA ASP A 499 -35.51 -8.72 -4.53
C ASP A 499 -34.83 -7.34 -4.64
N GLY A 500 -33.68 -7.24 -5.32
CA GLY A 500 -32.92 -6.01 -5.44
C GLY A 500 -32.19 -5.59 -4.16
N ALA A 501 -32.13 -6.46 -3.14
CA ALA A 501 -31.45 -6.15 -1.90
C ALA A 501 -29.95 -5.95 -2.13
N PRO A 502 -29.33 -4.93 -1.51
CA PRO A 502 -27.91 -4.69 -1.66
C PRO A 502 -27.09 -5.79 -0.96
N GLN A 503 -26.36 -6.55 -1.76
CA GLN A 503 -25.42 -7.58 -1.31
C GLN A 503 -24.02 -7.00 -1.08
N ARG A 504 -23.67 -5.95 -1.83
CA ARG A 504 -22.44 -5.16 -1.67
C ARG A 504 -22.69 -3.71 -2.03
N GLU A 505 -22.14 -2.80 -1.24
CA GLU A 505 -22.11 -1.37 -1.51
C GLU A 505 -20.79 -0.76 -1.08
N GLU A 506 -20.22 0.05 -1.96
CA GLU A 506 -19.05 0.88 -1.68
C GLU A 506 -19.36 2.29 -2.11
N LEU A 507 -19.32 3.23 -1.19
CA LEU A 507 -19.46 4.65 -1.47
C LEU A 507 -18.18 5.35 -1.01
N GLY A 508 -17.62 6.18 -1.88
CA GLY A 508 -16.59 7.14 -1.55
C GLY A 508 -17.02 8.51 -2.06
N ALA A 509 -16.91 9.53 -1.22
CA ALA A 509 -17.22 10.90 -1.59
C ALA A 509 -16.20 11.82 -0.93
N THR A 510 -15.45 12.59 -1.72
CA THR A 510 -14.54 13.61 -1.20
C THR A 510 -14.89 14.96 -1.78
N ILE A 511 -14.98 15.96 -0.90
CA ILE A 511 -15.16 17.37 -1.26
C ILE A 511 -13.86 18.10 -0.97
N TYR A 512 -13.37 18.88 -1.92
CA TYR A 512 -12.16 19.68 -1.81
C TYR A 512 -12.48 21.18 -1.88
N ARG A 513 -11.79 21.96 -1.05
CA ARG A 513 -11.76 23.42 -1.12
C ARG A 513 -10.36 23.93 -0.84
N GLY A 514 -9.56 24.07 -1.90
CA GLY A 514 -8.14 24.42 -1.78
C GLY A 514 -7.36 23.29 -1.11
N ARG A 515 -6.75 23.56 0.06
CA ARG A 515 -6.06 22.54 0.88
C ARG A 515 -7.00 21.77 1.83
N ASN A 516 -8.27 22.16 1.90
CA ASN A 516 -9.25 21.52 2.77
C ASN A 516 -9.90 20.34 2.05
N SER A 517 -10.13 19.26 2.78
CA SER A 517 -10.86 18.10 2.28
C SER A 517 -11.79 17.52 3.34
N LEU A 518 -12.91 16.98 2.89
CA LEU A 518 -13.81 16.16 3.69
C LEU A 518 -14.17 14.93 2.88
N SER A 519 -13.88 13.75 3.42
CA SER A 519 -14.08 12.45 2.78
C SER A 519 -15.01 11.59 3.61
N LEU A 520 -16.02 11.04 2.94
CA LEU A 520 -16.91 10.01 3.45
C LEU A 520 -16.61 8.70 2.69
N ALA A 521 -16.44 7.62 3.44
CA ALA A 521 -16.41 6.27 2.90
C ALA A 521 -17.49 5.43 3.60
N TYR A 522 -18.22 4.63 2.84
CA TYR A 522 -19.15 3.64 3.36
C TYR A 522 -18.92 2.31 2.65
N ILE A 523 -18.94 1.25 3.44
CA ILE A 523 -18.68 -0.10 2.96
C ILE A 523 -19.69 -1.05 3.59
N ASN A 524 -20.38 -1.80 2.76
CA ASN A 524 -21.32 -2.85 3.16
C ASN A 524 -21.03 -4.08 2.33
N TYR A 525 -20.67 -5.17 2.98
CA TYR A 525 -20.44 -6.46 2.34
C TYR A 525 -21.18 -7.53 3.11
N ASP A 526 -22.23 -8.12 2.55
CA ASP A 526 -22.80 -9.35 3.11
C ASP A 526 -21.98 -10.56 2.63
N ARG A 527 -20.84 -10.80 3.28
CA ARG A 527 -19.99 -11.97 3.01
C ARG A 527 -20.50 -13.19 3.76
N ARG A 528 -21.37 -13.96 3.12
CA ARG A 528 -21.66 -15.34 3.55
C ARG A 528 -20.57 -16.30 3.04
N LEU A 529 -19.35 -16.19 3.57
CA LEU A 529 -18.26 -17.14 3.32
C LEU A 529 -17.79 -17.78 4.64
N PRO A 530 -18.52 -18.80 5.16
CA PRO A 530 -18.17 -19.48 6.41
C PRO A 530 -16.76 -20.09 6.41
N GLU A 531 -16.25 -20.48 5.24
CA GLU A 531 -14.97 -21.18 5.09
C GLU A 531 -13.73 -20.33 5.40
N ILE A 532 -13.83 -19.00 5.38
CA ILE A 532 -12.69 -18.09 5.58
C ILE A 532 -12.81 -17.21 6.84
N GLY A 533 -13.90 -17.33 7.60
CA GLY A 533 -14.09 -16.62 8.88
C GLY A 533 -13.95 -15.09 8.78
N VAL A 534 -14.34 -14.51 7.64
CA VAL A 534 -14.31 -13.05 7.44
C VAL A 534 -15.66 -12.47 7.82
N ASP A 535 -15.69 -11.62 8.84
CA ASP A 535 -16.89 -10.84 9.20
C ASP A 535 -17.35 -9.99 8.02
N SER A 536 -18.67 -9.92 7.80
CA SER A 536 -19.34 -8.98 6.88
C SER A 536 -19.22 -7.54 7.40
N PRO A 537 -18.28 -6.70 6.92
CA PRO A 537 -18.16 -5.33 7.41
C PRO A 537 -19.36 -4.50 6.94
N LYS A 538 -19.93 -3.75 7.88
CA LYS A 538 -20.83 -2.64 7.58
C LYS A 538 -20.31 -1.42 8.32
N GLN A 539 -19.53 -0.59 7.64
CA GLN A 539 -18.76 0.47 8.26
C GLN A 539 -18.88 1.78 7.49
N MET A 540 -18.81 2.88 8.23
CA MET A 540 -18.76 4.23 7.70
C MET A 540 -17.52 4.91 8.28
N ALA A 541 -16.75 5.57 7.44
CA ALA A 541 -15.59 6.34 7.85
C ALA A 541 -15.73 7.78 7.35
N LEU A 542 -15.60 8.74 8.26
CA LEU A 542 -15.50 10.15 7.98
C LEU A 542 -14.07 10.59 8.25
N SER A 543 -13.45 11.27 7.31
CA SER A 543 -12.14 11.88 7.51
C SER A 543 -12.10 13.26 6.89
N GLY A 544 -11.25 14.15 7.40
CA GLY A 544 -11.11 15.47 6.83
C GLY A 544 -9.88 16.18 7.32
N GLN A 545 -9.44 17.15 6.54
CA GLN A 545 -8.37 18.07 6.88
C GLN A 545 -8.87 19.48 6.63
N LEU A 546 -8.72 20.34 7.63
CA LEU A 546 -9.13 21.73 7.59
C LEU A 546 -7.97 22.63 7.99
N LYS A 547 -7.55 23.52 7.10
CA LYS A 547 -6.68 24.65 7.41
C LYS A 547 -7.51 25.71 8.13
N ILE A 548 -7.33 25.80 9.45
CA ILE A 548 -8.08 26.70 10.34
C ILE A 548 -7.55 28.13 10.22
N SER A 549 -6.23 28.31 10.05
CA SER A 549 -5.58 29.61 9.88
C SER A 549 -4.33 29.49 9.01
N GLU A 550 -3.51 30.55 8.87
CA GLU A 550 -2.29 30.54 8.04
C GLU A 550 -1.34 29.38 8.40
N PHE A 551 -1.19 29.08 9.69
CA PHE A 551 -0.24 28.10 10.22
C PHE A 551 -0.88 26.87 10.89
N TYR A 552 -2.18 26.93 11.22
CA TYR A 552 -2.85 25.81 11.90
C TYR A 552 -3.72 25.02 10.94
N SER A 553 -3.53 23.71 10.94
CA SER A 553 -4.40 22.74 10.27
C SER A 553 -4.85 21.68 11.26
N THR A 554 -6.10 21.25 11.17
CA THR A 554 -6.59 20.08 11.90
C THR A 554 -6.90 18.96 10.94
N TYR A 555 -6.75 17.73 11.41
CA TYR A 555 -7.22 16.55 10.71
C TYR A 555 -8.02 15.68 11.68
N GLY A 556 -9.07 15.06 11.17
CA GLY A 556 -9.93 14.17 11.93
C GLY A 556 -10.22 12.91 11.15
N VAL A 557 -10.37 11.80 11.87
CA VAL A 557 -10.87 10.53 11.36
C VAL A 557 -11.85 9.94 12.37
N LEU A 558 -12.96 9.41 11.88
CA LEU A 558 -13.96 8.71 12.66
C LEU A 558 -14.43 7.51 11.85
N SER A 559 -14.21 6.30 12.35
CA SER A 559 -14.75 5.08 11.78
C SER A 559 -15.80 4.51 12.74
N TYR A 560 -16.96 4.18 12.18
CA TYR A 560 -18.13 3.70 12.89
C TYR A 560 -18.62 2.41 12.26
N ASP A 561 -18.79 1.39 13.09
CA ASP A 561 -19.32 0.10 12.73
C ASP A 561 -20.84 0.11 12.88
N VAL A 562 -21.52 0.14 11.74
CA VAL A 562 -22.97 0.26 11.62
C VAL A 562 -23.67 -1.02 12.06
N LYS A 563 -22.99 -2.17 11.99
CA LYS A 563 -23.57 -3.46 12.40
C LYS A 563 -23.61 -3.59 13.93
N THR A 564 -22.57 -3.12 14.61
CA THR A 564 -22.44 -3.23 16.07
C THR A 564 -22.86 -1.97 16.83
N ASP A 565 -23.20 -0.89 16.11
CA ASP A 565 -23.52 0.43 16.66
C ASP A 565 -22.41 0.98 17.56
N LYS A 566 -21.16 0.90 17.07
CA LYS A 566 -19.97 1.28 17.84
C LYS A 566 -18.96 2.06 17.01
N ILE A 567 -18.31 3.03 17.64
CA ILE A 567 -17.13 3.70 17.07
C ILE A 567 -15.97 2.68 17.09
N SER A 568 -15.47 2.33 15.91
CA SER A 568 -14.33 1.41 15.76
C SER A 568 -12.99 2.11 15.92
N SER A 569 -12.89 3.38 15.49
CA SER A 569 -11.74 4.24 15.74
C SER A 569 -12.11 5.71 15.63
N ALA A 570 -11.43 6.56 16.39
CA ALA A 570 -11.52 8.00 16.27
C ALA A 570 -10.14 8.62 16.48
N GLY A 571 -9.84 9.69 15.75
CA GLY A 571 -8.58 10.41 15.85
C GLY A 571 -8.77 11.87 15.49
N LEU A 572 -8.09 12.74 16.21
CA LEU A 572 -8.03 14.17 15.95
C LEU A 572 -6.57 14.61 16.13
N GLY A 573 -6.08 15.49 15.26
CA GLY A 573 -4.79 16.13 15.46
C GLY A 573 -4.79 17.58 15.00
N LEU A 574 -3.79 18.32 15.48
CA LEU A 574 -3.62 19.74 15.23
C LEU A 574 -2.17 19.98 14.82
N LEU A 575 -1.97 20.20 13.53
CA LEU A 575 -0.69 20.57 12.96
C LEU A 575 -0.51 22.09 13.03
N TYR A 576 0.58 22.53 13.64
CA TYR A 576 1.16 23.85 13.43
C TYR A 576 2.31 23.73 12.43
N GLU A 577 2.26 24.47 11.34
CA GLU A 577 3.31 24.51 10.32
C GLU A 577 3.50 25.95 9.83
N ASP A 578 4.73 26.45 9.96
CA ASP A 578 5.17 27.72 9.39
C ASP A 578 6.36 27.50 8.42
N GLU A 579 7.04 28.57 8.00
CA GLU A 579 8.19 28.45 7.10
C GLU A 579 9.44 27.78 7.72
N CYS A 580 9.52 27.66 9.05
CA CYS A 580 10.75 27.28 9.75
C CYS A 580 10.64 26.06 10.65
N PHE A 581 9.43 25.63 11.04
CA PHE A 581 9.21 24.31 11.66
C PHE A 581 7.75 23.84 11.58
N ALA A 582 7.55 22.56 11.90
CA ALA A 582 6.22 21.96 12.05
C ALA A 582 6.13 21.15 13.35
N ILE A 583 4.97 21.18 14.00
CA ILE A 583 4.64 20.37 15.19
C ILE A 583 3.25 19.76 14.97
N LEU A 584 3.17 18.44 15.10
CA LEU A 584 1.95 17.64 14.94
C LEU A 584 1.33 17.27 16.30
#